data_AF-A0A6S7KJ41-F1
#
_entry.id   AF-A0A6S7KJ41-F1
#
_cell.length_a   1.000
_cell.length_b   1.000
_cell.length_c   1.000
_cell.angle_alpha   90.00
_cell.angle_beta   90.00
_cell.angle_gamma   90.00
#
_symmetry.space_group_name_H-M   'P 1'
#
loop_
_entity.id
_entity.type
_entity.pdbx_description
1 polymer ?
#
loop_
_entity_poly.entity_id
_entity_poly.type
_entity_poly.pdbx_seq_one_letter_code
_entity_poly.pdbx_strand_id
1 'polypeptide(L)'
;MAGFGGKLLQWFHSYLTNRKQRVTVLGATSNTLPVTSGVPQGSILGPLLFVLYVNDLPDAVTTSQVAMFADDTKLFTSVKREDD
;
A
#
# COMPACT_ATOMS: atom_id res chain seq x y z
N MET A 1 -19.97 -5.08 14.81
CA MET A 1 -18.89 -4.48 14.01
C MET A 1 -17.70 -5.42 14.12
N ALA A 2 -17.35 -6.13 13.04
CA ALA A 2 -16.21 -7.05 13.03
C ALA A 2 -14.95 -6.28 12.64
N GLY A 3 -13.84 -6.52 13.33
CA GLY A 3 -12.56 -5.84 13.08
C GLY A 3 -11.40 -6.58 13.75
N PHE A 4 -10.17 -6.17 13.44
CA PHE A 4 -8.95 -6.73 14.03
C PHE A 4 -8.59 -5.94 15.30
N GLY A 5 -8.28 -6.64 16.40
CA GLY A 5 -7.97 -6.00 17.67
C GLY A 5 -6.93 -6.74 18.49
N GLY A 6 -6.51 -6.12 19.60
CA GLY A 6 -5.60 -6.71 20.57
C GLY A 6 -4.25 -7.10 19.98
N LYS A 7 -3.83 -8.35 20.21
CA LYS A 7 -2.49 -8.86 19.85
C LYS A 7 -2.22 -8.81 18.34
N LEU A 8 -3.24 -9.04 17.51
CA LEU A 8 -3.07 -9.02 16.06
C LEU A 8 -2.73 -7.60 15.56
N LEU A 9 -3.40 -6.58 16.11
CA LEU A 9 -3.12 -5.18 15.77
C LEU A 9 -1.72 -4.76 16.24
N GLN A 10 -1.33 -5.18 17.45
CA GLN A 10 0.03 -4.95 17.97
C GLN A 10 1.09 -5.62 17.09
N TRP A 11 0.80 -6.82 16.56
CA TRP A 11 1.69 -7.52 15.65
C TRP A 11 1.84 -6.80 14.31
N PHE A 12 0.74 -6.31 13.71
CA PHE A 12 0.82 -5.48 12.49
C PHE A 12 1.57 -4.17 12.73
N HIS A 13 1.35 -3.51 13.87
CA HIS A 13 2.09 -2.31 14.24
C HIS A 13 3.60 -2.60 14.36
N SER A 14 3.97 -3.68 15.06
CA SER A 14 5.36 -4.14 15.15
C SER A 14 5.96 -4.45 13.77
N TYR A 15 5.20 -5.09 12.89
CA TYR A 15 5.64 -5.43 11.54
C TYR A 15 5.93 -4.19 10.68
N LEU A 16 5.17 -3.10 10.83
CA LEU A 16 5.28 -1.90 10.00
C LEU A 16 6.26 -0.86 10.54
N THR A 17 6.50 -0.84 11.85
CA THR A 17 7.27 0.24 12.53
C THR A 17 8.73 -0.13 12.82
N ASN A 18 9.57 0.88 13.04
CA ASN A 18 11.00 0.75 13.37
C ASN A 18 11.81 -0.15 12.40
N ARG A 19 11.37 -0.24 11.14
CA ARG A 19 12.09 -0.97 10.09
C ARG A 19 13.31 -0.19 9.63
N LYS A 20 14.35 -0.92 9.22
CA LYS A 20 15.59 -0.37 8.69
C LYS A 20 16.05 -1.19 7.48
N GLN A 21 16.74 -0.55 6.55
CA GLN A 21 17.28 -1.19 5.34
C GLN A 21 18.71 -0.72 5.05
N ARG A 22 19.46 -1.56 4.33
CA ARG A 22 20.76 -1.24 3.72
C ARG A 22 20.91 -2.05 2.45
N VAL A 23 21.80 -1.63 1.56
CA VAL A 23 22.04 -2.31 0.28
C VAL A 23 23.50 -2.75 0.21
N THR A 24 23.76 -3.92 -0.36
CA THR A 24 25.10 -4.42 -0.66
C THR A 24 25.24 -4.68 -2.15
N VAL A 25 26.25 -4.10 -2.77
CA VAL A 25 26.56 -4.23 -4.20
C VAL A 25 28.04 -4.50 -4.36
N LEU A 26 28.41 -5.60 -5.05
CA LEU A 26 29.80 -5.98 -5.31
C LEU A 26 30.70 -5.96 -4.06
N GLY A 27 30.17 -6.40 -2.91
CA GLY A 27 30.89 -6.44 -1.64
C GLY A 27 30.92 -5.12 -0.85
N ALA A 28 30.54 -3.99 -1.45
CA ALA A 28 30.37 -2.73 -0.74
C ALA A 28 28.97 -2.63 -0.13
N THR A 29 28.87 -2.18 1.13
CA THR A 29 27.60 -2.07 1.86
C THR A 29 27.31 -0.63 2.27
N SER A 30 26.08 -0.17 2.06
CA SER A 30 25.65 1.17 2.46
C SER A 30 25.46 1.29 3.97
N ASN A 31 25.34 2.52 4.45
CA ASN A 31 24.80 2.78 5.79
C ASN A 31 23.36 2.27 5.90
N THR A 32 22.96 1.95 7.13
CA THR A 32 21.59 1.56 7.46
C THR A 32 20.69 2.80 7.57
N LEU A 33 19.56 2.79 6.87
CA LEU A 33 18.57 3.86 6.88
C LEU A 33 17.21 3.37 7.40
N PRO A 34 16.41 4.21 8.07
CA PRO A 34 15.06 3.85 8.48
C PRO A 34 14.13 3.71 7.27
N VAL A 35 13.16 2.79 7.38
CA VAL A 35 12.07 2.63 6.41
C VAL A 35 10.79 3.13 7.05
N THR A 36 10.34 4.30 6.62
CA THR A 36 9.23 5.03 7.25
C THR A 36 7.86 4.70 6.65
N SER A 37 7.81 4.04 5.49
CA SER A 37 6.57 3.73 4.78
C SER A 37 6.63 2.41 4.01
N GLY A 38 5.46 1.96 3.54
CA GLY A 38 5.31 0.75 2.76
C GLY A 38 5.45 -0.54 3.56
N VAL A 39 5.64 -1.64 2.84
CA VAL A 39 5.75 -3.00 3.38
C VAL A 39 7.04 -3.66 2.86
N PRO A 40 7.61 -4.66 3.54
CA PRO A 40 8.74 -5.41 3.01
C PRO A 40 8.39 -6.10 1.68
N GLN A 41 9.15 -5.80 0.62
CA GLN A 41 8.98 -6.47 -0.67
C GLN A 41 9.36 -7.96 -0.57
N GLY A 42 8.65 -8.81 -1.30
CA GLY A 42 8.81 -10.27 -1.24
C GLY A 42 8.19 -10.93 0.00
N SER A 43 7.50 -10.16 0.85
CA SER A 43 6.76 -10.72 1.98
C SER A 43 5.39 -11.24 1.58
N ILE A 44 4.92 -12.27 2.29
CA ILE A 44 3.57 -12.84 2.10
C ILE A 44 2.48 -11.82 2.50
N LEU A 45 2.76 -11.00 3.52
CA LEU A 45 1.81 -10.01 4.04
C LEU A 45 1.74 -8.73 3.21
N GLY A 46 2.79 -8.42 2.45
CA GLY A 46 2.88 -7.18 1.69
C GLY A 46 1.68 -6.94 0.79
N PRO A 47 1.30 -7.90 -0.08
CA PRO A 47 0.12 -7.77 -0.94
C PRO A 47 -1.19 -7.59 -0.16
N LEU A 48 -1.39 -8.34 0.94
CA LEU A 48 -2.59 -8.21 1.77
C LEU A 48 -2.69 -6.82 2.41
N LEU A 49 -1.59 -6.34 3.00
CA LEU A 49 -1.54 -5.03 3.64
C LEU A 49 -1.69 -3.89 2.63
N PHE A 50 -1.16 -4.07 1.42
CA PHE A 50 -1.35 -3.13 0.33
C PHE A 50 -2.81 -3.03 -0.10
N VAL A 51 -3.48 -4.18 -0.33
CA VAL A 51 -4.92 -4.19 -0.68
C VAL A 51 -5.75 -3.53 0.41
N LEU A 52 -5.49 -3.84 1.69
CA LEU A 52 -6.18 -3.19 2.81
C LEU A 52 -5.96 -1.67 2.85
N TYR A 53 -4.78 -1.20 2.45
CA TYR A 53 -4.42 0.21 2.44
C TYR A 53 -5.10 1.00 1.32
N VAL A 54 -5.34 0.38 0.15
CA VAL A 54 -5.95 1.06 -1.02
C VAL A 54 -7.45 0.80 -1.15
N ASN A 55 -8.04 0.00 -0.27
CA ASN A 55 -9.43 -0.45 -0.43
C ASN A 55 -10.47 0.67 -0.34
N ASP A 56 -10.14 1.79 0.32
CA ASP A 56 -10.97 2.99 0.44
C ASP A 56 -10.67 4.04 -0.65
N LEU A 57 -9.69 3.80 -1.53
CA LEU A 57 -9.35 4.69 -2.64
C LEU A 57 -10.56 5.02 -3.55
N PRO A 58 -11.46 4.07 -3.90
CA PRO A 58 -12.63 4.38 -4.73
C PRO A 58 -13.58 5.38 -4.07
N ASP A 59 -13.68 5.37 -2.74
CA ASP A 59 -14.59 6.25 -2.00
C ASP A 59 -14.12 7.71 -2.03
N ALA A 60 -12.83 7.94 -2.29
CA ALA A 60 -12.25 9.27 -2.44
C ALA A 60 -12.52 9.90 -3.83
N VAL A 61 -12.96 9.12 -4.82
CA VAL A 61 -13.18 9.59 -6.19
C VAL A 61 -14.69 9.76 -6.44
N THR A 62 -15.12 11.01 -6.60
CA THR A 62 -16.55 11.35 -6.75
C THR A 62 -16.99 11.58 -8.19
N THR A 63 -16.06 11.80 -9.11
CA THR A 63 -16.33 12.26 -10.48
C THR A 63 -16.22 11.18 -11.55
N SER A 64 -15.67 10.02 -11.22
CA SER A 64 -15.38 8.94 -12.17
C SER A 64 -15.63 7.57 -11.53
N GLN A 65 -15.87 6.57 -12.37
CA GLN A 65 -15.84 5.19 -11.91
C GLN A 65 -14.39 4.74 -11.73
N VAL A 66 -14.17 3.90 -10.73
CA VAL A 66 -12.84 3.38 -10.38
C VAL A 66 -12.84 1.87 -10.55
N ALA A 67 -11.85 1.35 -11.28
CA ALA A 67 -11.52 -0.06 -11.30
C ALA A 67 -10.08 -0.24 -10.79
N MET A 68 -9.87 -1.20 -9.90
CA MET A 68 -8.56 -1.46 -9.29
C MET A 68 -8.16 -2.93 -9.44
N PHE A 69 -6.88 -3.17 -9.67
CA PHE A 69 -6.28 -4.50 -9.63
C PHE A 69 -4.84 -4.40 -9.14
N ALA A 70 -4.55 -4.97 -7.96
CA ALA A 70 -3.27 -4.75 -7.29
C ALA A 70 -2.94 -3.24 -7.25
N ASP A 71 -1.78 -2.82 -7.77
CA ASP A 71 -1.36 -1.42 -7.86
C ASP A 71 -1.94 -0.65 -9.05
N ASP A 72 -2.55 -1.32 -10.03
CA ASP A 72 -3.18 -0.68 -11.17
C ASP A 72 -4.53 -0.06 -10.77
N THR A 73 -4.68 1.23 -11.02
CA THR A 73 -5.94 1.97 -10.82
C THR A 73 -6.38 2.64 -12.11
N LYS A 74 -7.61 2.38 -12.54
CA LYS A 74 -8.23 2.98 -13.71
C LYS A 74 -9.41 3.84 -13.31
N LEU A 75 -9.33 5.12 -13.69
CA LEU A 75 -10.46 6.03 -13.67
C LEU A 75 -11.09 6.06 -15.05
N PHE A 76 -12.43 5.98 -15.12
CA PHE A 76 -13.15 6.05 -16.37
C PHE A 76 -14.51 6.70 -16.19
N THR A 77 -14.91 7.45 -17.21
CA THR A 77 -16.22 8.08 -17.31
C THR A 77 -16.69 8.06 -18.76
N SER A 78 -18.00 8.18 -18.97
CA SER A 78 -18.56 8.31 -20.31
C SER A 78 -18.53 9.78 -20.72
N VAL A 79 -17.88 10.06 -21.85
CA VAL A 79 -17.99 11.35 -22.54
C VAL A 79 -19.37 11.39 -23.21
N LYS A 80 -20.18 12.38 -22.84
CA LYS A 80 -21.54 12.64 -23.34
C LYS A 80 -21.61 13.95 -24.13
N ARG A 81 -20.67 14.87 -23.92
CA ARG A 81 -20.58 16.17 -24.60
C ARG A 81 -19.15 16.46 -25.05
N GLU A 82 -19.00 17.41 -25.97
CA GLU A 82 -17.68 17.88 -26.42
C GLU A 82 -16.92 18.65 -25.35
N ASP A 83 -17.62 19.19 -24.35
CA ASP A 83 -17.06 19.97 -23.24
C ASP A 83 -16.87 19.17 -21.94
N ASP A 84 -17.09 17.86 -21.97
CA ASP A 84 -16.81 16.95 -20.85
C ASP A 84 -15.30 16.74 -20.61
#